data_AF-A0A139XH23-F1
#
_entry.id   AF-A0A139XH23-F1
#
_cell.length_a   1.000
_cell.length_b   1.000
_cell.length_c   1.000
_cell.angle_alpha   90.00
_cell.angle_beta   90.00
_cell.angle_gamma   90.00
#
_symmetry.space_group_name_H-M   'P 1'
#
loop_
_entity.id
_entity.type
_entity.pdbx_description
1 polymer ?
#
loop_
_entity_poly.entity_id
_entity_poly.type
_entity_poly.pdbx_seq_one_letter_code
_entity_poly.pdbx_strand_id
1 'polypeptide(L)' 'MDNVHIFSKAPEFQPNIHEAKLAELLDWCQLVQDYLNSGQTEDAKFFLAQAIADAKRPVDSSRRVSPP' A
#
# COMPACT_ATOMS: atom_id res chain seq x y z
N MET A 1 6.68 -11.12 -49.63
CA MET A 1 5.49 -10.60 -48.93
C MET A 1 5.66 -10.99 -47.48
N ASP A 2 6.19 -10.05 -46.72
CA ASP A 2 6.74 -10.24 -45.38
C ASP A 2 5.64 -10.45 -44.34
N ASN A 3 5.71 -11.57 -43.62
CA ASN A 3 4.86 -11.85 -42.46
C ASN A 3 5.40 -11.07 -41.25
N VAL A 4 4.93 -9.84 -41.07
CA VAL A 4 5.21 -9.07 -39.86
C VAL A 4 4.26 -9.55 -38.76
N HIS A 5 4.73 -10.53 -37.97
CA HIS A 5 4.11 -10.85 -36.69
C HIS A 5 4.38 -9.69 -35.72
N ILE A 6 3.43 -8.76 -35.64
CA ILE A 6 3.41 -7.74 -34.60
C ILE A 6 3.03 -8.47 -33.31
N PHE A 7 4.03 -8.84 -32.52
CA PHE A 7 3.84 -9.14 -31.11
C PHE A 7 3.42 -7.83 -30.44
N SER A 8 2.11 -7.57 -30.44
CA SER A 8 1.50 -6.55 -29.61
C SER A 8 1.86 -6.87 -28.17
N LYS A 9 2.87 -6.16 -27.65
CA LYS A 9 3.29 -6.19 -26.26
C LYS A 9 2.02 -6.01 -25.42
N ALA A 10 1.58 -7.07 -24.74
CA ALA A 10 0.45 -7.00 -23.83
C ALA A 10 0.71 -5.84 -22.85
N PRO A 11 -0.27 -4.97 -22.57
CA PRO A 11 -0.08 -3.90 -21.61
C PRO A 11 0.34 -4.54 -20.30
N GLU A 12 1.56 -4.21 -19.86
CA GLU A 12 2.13 -4.67 -18.60
C GLU A 12 1.08 -4.41 -17.51
N PHE A 13 0.66 -5.48 -16.82
CA PHE A 13 -0.34 -5.43 -15.76
C PHE A 13 0.15 -4.46 -14.70
N GLN A 14 -0.30 -3.21 -14.76
CA GLN A 14 0.01 -2.23 -13.74
C GLN A 14 -0.81 -2.67 -12.52
N PRO A 15 -0.18 -3.10 -11.42
CA PRO A 15 -0.92 -3.38 -10.21
C PRO A 15 -1.70 -2.10 -9.90
N ASN A 16 -3.02 -2.23 -9.76
CA ASN A 16 -3.88 -1.09 -9.53
C ASN A 16 -3.37 -0.37 -8.27
N ILE A 17 -2.71 0.77 -8.46
CA ILE A 17 -2.00 1.48 -7.39
C ILE A 17 -2.95 1.79 -6.23
N HIS A 18 -4.24 1.98 -6.55
CA HIS A 18 -5.30 2.18 -5.58
C HIS A 18 -5.62 0.92 -4.76
N GLU A 19 -5.60 -0.27 -5.37
CA GLU A 19 -5.78 -1.54 -4.65
C GLU A 19 -4.61 -1.83 -3.71
N ALA A 20 -3.38 -1.60 -4.17
CA ALA A 20 -2.20 -1.77 -3.34
C ALA A 20 -2.19 -0.79 -2.14
N LYS A 21 -2.58 0.47 -2.37
CA LYS A 21 -2.70 1.48 -1.32
C LYS A 21 -3.85 1.18 -0.34
N LEU A 22 -4.95 0.62 -0.85
CA LEU A 22 -6.07 0.19 -0.01
C LEU A 22 -5.67 -0.99 0.87
N ALA A 23 -4.97 -1.98 0.32
CA ALA A 23 -4.48 -3.13 1.10
C ALA A 23 -3.55 -2.68 2.24
N GLU A 24 -2.59 -1.80 1.95
CA GLU A 24 -1.69 -1.22 2.95
C GLU A 24 -2.44 -0.48 4.07
N LEU A 25 -3.49 0.29 3.73
CA LEU A 25 -4.33 0.95 4.73
C LEU A 25 -5.11 -0.05 5.61
N LEU A 26 -5.57 -1.17 5.04
CA LEU A 26 -6.25 -2.21 5.80
C LEU A 26 -5.29 -2.89 6.78
N ASP A 27 -4.05 -3.15 6.37
CA ASP A 27 -3.02 -3.72 7.26
C ASP A 27 -2.72 -2.77 8.44
N TRP A 28 -2.59 -1.47 8.18
CA TRP A 28 -2.44 -0.47 9.24
C TRP A 28 -3.63 -0.45 10.21
N CYS A 29 -4.86 -0.56 9.70
CA CYS A 29 -6.05 -0.62 10.55
C CYS A 29 -6.06 -1.88 11.43
N GLN A 30 -5.67 -3.04 10.88
CA GLN A 30 -5.60 -4.28 11.64
C GLN A 30 -4.57 -4.18 12.77
N LEU A 31 -3.38 -3.64 12.46
CA LEU A 31 -2.32 -3.42 13.46
C LEU A 31 -2.80 -2.53 14.61
N VAL A 32 -3.46 -1.41 14.29
CA VAL A 32 -4.01 -0.50 15.31
C VAL A 32 -5.07 -1.20 16.17
N GLN A 33 -5.93 -2.02 15.56
CA GLN A 33 -6.93 -2.79 16.28
C GLN A 33 -6.29 -3.79 17.26
N ASP A 34 -5.21 -4.46 16.87
CA ASP A 34 -4.52 -5.42 17.73
C ASP A 34 -3.88 -4.75 18.96
N TYR A 35 -3.30 -3.56 18.80
CA TYR A 35 -2.81 -2.76 19.91
C TYR A 35 -3.93 -2.28 20.85
N LEU A 36 -5.09 -1.88 20.30
CA LEU A 36 -6.26 -1.52 21.10
C LEU A 36 -6.78 -2.71 21.90
N ASN A 37 -6.90 -3.88 21.26
CA ASN A 37 -7.36 -5.12 21.91
C ASN A 37 -6.40 -5.58 23.02
N SER A 38 -5.11 -5.26 22.89
CA SER A 38 -4.09 -5.55 23.90
C SER A 38 -4.00 -4.49 25.01
N GLY A 39 -4.85 -3.45 24.98
CA GLY A 39 -4.82 -2.34 25.94
C GLY A 39 -3.68 -1.34 25.73
N GLN A 40 -2.87 -1.52 24.68
CA GLN A 40 -1.72 -0.68 24.33
C GLN A 40 -2.18 0.58 23.57
N THR A 41 -2.88 1.46 24.28
CA THR A 41 -3.56 2.63 23.69
C THR A 41 -2.58 3.66 23.13
N GLU A 42 -1.40 3.83 23.77
CA GLU A 42 -0.39 4.79 23.29
C GLU A 42 0.28 4.30 21.99
N ASP A 43 0.57 3.00 21.88
CA ASP A 43 1.11 2.41 20.65
C ASP A 43 0.08 2.47 19.53
N ALA A 44 -1.20 2.17 19.81
CA ALA A 44 -2.28 2.33 18.84
C ALA A 44 -2.37 3.76 18.29
N LYS A 45 -2.23 4.78 19.14
CA LYS A 45 -2.19 6.19 18.71
C LYS A 45 -0.97 6.48 17.83
N PHE A 46 0.20 5.99 18.23
CA PHE A 46 1.43 6.18 17.48
C PHE A 46 1.33 5.59 16.06
N PHE A 47 0.91 4.33 15.95
CA PHE A 47 0.79 3.66 14.65
C PHE A 47 -0.33 4.23 13.79
N LEU A 48 -1.45 4.66 14.38
CA LEU A 48 -2.50 5.35 13.62
C LEU A 48 -2.01 6.69 13.05
N ALA A 49 -1.25 7.47 13.83
CA ALA A 49 -0.66 8.71 13.35
C ALA A 49 0.33 8.46 12.21
N GLN A 50 1.11 7.39 12.31
CA GLN A 50 2.05 6.97 11.26
C GLN A 50 1.32 6.53 9.99
N ALA A 51 0.26 5.73 10.10
CA ALA A 51 -0.58 5.30 8.99
C ALA A 51 -1.19 6.50 8.25
N ILE A 52 -1.70 7.50 8.98
CA ILE A 52 -2.24 8.73 8.38
C ILE A 52 -1.15 9.54 7.67
N ALA A 53 0.04 9.64 8.27
CA ALA A 53 1.16 10.35 7.66
C ALA A 53 1.60 9.68 6.35
N ASP A 54 1.62 8.35 6.32
CA ASP A 54 1.99 7.59 5.13
C ASP A 54 0.90 7.65 4.05
N ALA A 55 -0.38 7.56 4.43
CA ALA A 55 -1.52 7.73 3.53
C ALA A 55 -1.51 9.09 2.81
N LYS A 56 -1.05 10.14 3.50
CA LYS A 56 -0.92 11.51 2.98
C LYS A 56 0.31 11.72 2.12
N ARG A 57 1.31 10.82 2.15
CA ARG A 57 2.44 10.93 1.23
C ARG A 57 1.93 10.73 -0.20
N PRO A 58 2.33 11.60 -1.14
CA PRO A 58 2.08 11.36 -2.54
C PRO A 58 2.66 10.00 -2.92
N VAL A 59 2.03 9.31 -3.87
CA VAL A 59 2.56 8.07 -4.44
C VAL A 59 3.79 8.43 -5.27
N ASP A 60 4.88 8.74 -4.60
CA ASP A 60 6.18 8.85 -5.20
C ASP A 60 6.83 7.47 -5.05
N SER A 61 6.98 6.81 -6.20
CA SER A 61 7.35 5.40 -6.39
C SER A 61 8.68 4.95 -5.79
N SER A 62 9.34 5.77 -4.96
CA SER A 62 10.77 5.68 -4.66
C SER A 62 11.13 5.30 -3.22
N ARG A 63 10.18 5.22 -2.28
CA ARG A 63 10.44 4.65 -0.94
C ARG A 63 9.14 4.21 -0.27
N ARG A 64 8.80 2.93 -0.40
CA ARG A 64 7.77 2.30 0.43
C ARG A 64 8.40 1.93 1.77
N VAL A 65 7.84 2.43 2.86
CA VAL A 65 8.18 1.95 4.21
C VAL A 65 7.00 1.05 4.60
N SER A 66 7.16 -0.26 4.40
CA SER A 66 6.14 -1.22 4.78
C SER A 66 5.91 -1.20 6.29
N PRO A 67 4.69 -1.50 6.76
CA PRO A 67 4.49 -1.80 8.17
C PRO A 67 5.45 -2.93 8.62
N PRO A 68 5.88 -2.93 9.89
CA PRO A 68 6.83 -3.89 10.43
C PRO A 68 6.33 -5.34 10.40
#